data_AF-A0A7V2CJQ7-F1
#
_entry.id   AF-A0A7V2CJQ7-F1
#
_cell.length_a   1.000
_cell.length_b   1.000
_cell.length_c   1.000
_cell.angle_alpha   90.00
_cell.angle_beta   90.00
_cell.angle_gamma   90.00
#
_symmetry.space_group_name_H-M   'P 1'
#
loop_
_entity.id
_entity.type
_entity.pdbx_description
1 polymer ?
#
loop_
_entity_poly.entity_id
_entity_poly.type
_entity_poly.pdbx_seq_one_letter_code
_entity_poly.pdbx_strand_id
1 'polypeptide(L)'
;MMNIDEANRTAVHRILDATPVLTGIARAGDVIPGMRPNLILHAGPPIEWPRMSGPLRGAVIGALLFEGLARDEGAAVAMVERGEVQFAPCHHHRAVGPMAGVTTASMPVYVIENRASGLRAYSSLNEGYGKVLRYGAYSEEVLAR
;
A
#
# COMPACT_ATOMS: atom_id res chain seq x y z
N MET A 1 -14.89 -7.54 -34.01
CA MET A 1 -13.59 -7.63 -33.32
C MET A 1 -13.09 -6.20 -33.18
N MET A 2 -12.90 -5.70 -31.96
CA MET A 2 -12.44 -4.32 -31.76
C MET A 2 -11.01 -4.20 -32.30
N ASN A 3 -10.75 -3.23 -33.19
CA ASN A 3 -9.40 -2.94 -33.68
C ASN A 3 -8.56 -2.34 -32.53
N ILE A 4 -7.26 -2.60 -32.50
CA ILE A 4 -6.30 -2.03 -31.54
C ILE A 4 -6.40 -0.51 -31.50
N ASP A 5 -6.58 0.15 -32.64
CA ASP A 5 -6.71 1.61 -32.70
C ASP A 5 -7.92 2.13 -31.93
N GLU A 6 -9.05 1.42 -32.02
CA GLU A 6 -10.26 1.76 -31.30
C GLU A 6 -10.09 1.53 -29.79
N ALA A 7 -9.49 0.40 -29.41
CA ALA A 7 -9.17 0.08 -28.03
C ALA A 7 -8.25 1.14 -27.39
N ASN A 8 -7.20 1.55 -28.12
CA ASN A 8 -6.25 2.57 -27.68
C ASN A 8 -6.92 3.93 -27.54
N ARG A 9 -7.77 4.32 -28.49
CA ARG A 9 -8.53 5.56 -28.41
C ARG A 9 -9.41 5.59 -27.17
N THR A 10 -10.11 4.49 -26.86
CA THR A 10 -10.90 4.39 -25.63
C THR A 10 -10.04 4.45 -24.37
N ALA A 11 -8.89 3.78 -24.35
CA ALA A 11 -7.99 3.80 -23.19
C ALA A 11 -7.43 5.20 -22.91
N VAL A 12 -6.90 5.87 -23.93
CA VAL A 12 -6.38 7.24 -23.82
C VAL A 12 -7.48 8.21 -23.44
N HIS A 13 -8.66 8.12 -24.05
CA HIS A 13 -9.80 8.96 -23.69
C HIS A 13 -10.13 8.85 -22.21
N ARG A 14 -10.21 7.63 -21.65
CA ARG A 14 -10.49 7.43 -20.22
C ARG A 14 -9.41 8.02 -19.30
N ILE A 15 -8.15 8.03 -19.73
CA ILE A 15 -7.05 8.64 -18.98
C ILE A 15 -7.17 10.17 -19.02
N LEU A 16 -7.43 10.74 -20.19
CA LEU A 16 -7.51 12.19 -20.38
C LEU A 16 -8.77 12.81 -19.75
N ASP A 17 -9.90 12.10 -19.77
CA ASP A 17 -11.16 12.54 -19.14
C ASP A 17 -11.13 12.42 -17.60
N ALA A 18 -10.12 11.77 -17.03
CA ALA A 18 -10.06 11.55 -15.60
C ALA A 18 -10.04 12.88 -14.84
N THR A 19 -10.96 13.04 -13.89
CA THR A 19 -11.05 14.18 -12.99
C THR A 19 -10.88 13.69 -11.54
N PRO A 20 -9.65 13.32 -11.14
CA PRO A 20 -9.38 12.83 -9.79
C PRO A 20 -9.49 13.95 -8.77
N VAL A 21 -10.28 13.74 -7.72
CA VAL A 21 -10.41 14.66 -6.60
C VAL A 21 -10.10 13.94 -5.29
N LEU A 22 -9.35 14.60 -4.40
CA LEU A 22 -9.19 14.14 -3.03
C LEU A 22 -10.50 14.35 -2.28
N THR A 23 -11.10 13.26 -1.82
CA THR A 23 -12.40 13.28 -1.12
C THR A 23 -12.26 13.16 0.40
N GLY A 24 -11.11 12.69 0.89
CA GLY A 24 -10.85 12.59 2.32
C GLY A 24 -9.67 11.70 2.67
N ILE A 25 -9.55 11.42 3.96
CA ILE A 25 -8.57 10.50 4.55
C ILE A 25 -9.35 9.49 5.38
N ALA A 26 -9.00 8.21 5.25
CA ALA A 26 -9.63 7.13 6.00
C ALA A 26 -8.60 6.06 6.37
N ARG A 27 -8.95 5.11 7.26
CA ARG A 27 -8.10 3.95 7.49
C ARG A 27 -8.16 3.01 6.30
N ALA A 28 -7.02 2.44 5.92
CA ALA A 28 -6.91 1.52 4.80
C ALA A 28 -7.93 0.37 4.88
N GLY A 29 -8.10 -0.22 6.06
CA GLY A 29 -9.03 -1.34 6.32
C GLY A 29 -10.50 -1.01 6.05
N ASP A 30 -10.88 0.27 6.14
CA ASP A 30 -12.28 0.70 5.96
C ASP A 30 -12.61 0.94 4.49
N VAL A 31 -11.63 1.29 3.66
CA VAL A 31 -11.87 1.81 2.30
C VAL A 31 -11.17 1.06 1.19
N ILE A 32 -10.04 0.39 1.44
CA ILE A 32 -9.30 -0.35 0.41
C ILE A 32 -9.98 -1.70 0.15
N PRO A 33 -10.43 -1.99 -1.09
CA PRO A 33 -11.10 -3.24 -1.41
C PRO A 33 -10.26 -4.47 -1.06
N GLY A 34 -10.83 -5.40 -0.30
CA GLY A 34 -10.17 -6.65 0.06
C GLY A 34 -9.06 -6.53 1.11
N MET A 35 -8.87 -5.36 1.72
CA MET A 35 -7.96 -5.17 2.84
C MET A 35 -8.42 -6.01 4.05
N ARG A 36 -7.45 -6.58 4.78
CA ARG A 36 -7.67 -7.44 5.95
C ARG A 36 -6.63 -7.12 7.03
N PRO A 37 -6.90 -7.39 8.32
CA PRO A 37 -5.94 -7.09 9.39
C PRO A 37 -4.56 -7.73 9.21
N ASN A 38 -4.49 -8.92 8.61
CA ASN A 38 -3.24 -9.64 8.37
C ASN A 38 -2.72 -9.54 6.91
N LEU A 39 -3.25 -8.60 6.12
CA LEU A 39 -2.78 -8.32 4.77
C LEU A 39 -1.92 -7.05 4.79
N ILE A 40 -0.69 -7.17 4.31
CA ILE A 40 0.21 -6.03 4.10
C ILE A 40 0.31 -5.78 2.59
N LEU A 41 -0.08 -4.58 2.17
CA LEU A 41 0.13 -4.16 0.79
C LEU A 41 1.55 -3.62 0.61
N HIS A 42 2.12 -3.77 -0.58
CA HIS A 42 3.44 -3.25 -0.93
C HIS A 42 3.51 -2.68 -2.35
N ALA A 43 4.55 -1.88 -2.62
CA ALA A 43 4.83 -1.38 -3.96
C ALA A 43 5.30 -2.48 -4.93
N GLY A 44 5.18 -2.23 -6.23
CA GLY A 44 5.67 -3.13 -7.28
C GLY A 44 4.76 -4.34 -7.56
N PRO A 45 5.24 -5.33 -8.35
CA PRO A 45 4.52 -6.56 -8.68
C PRO A 45 4.57 -7.59 -7.53
N PRO A 46 3.82 -8.71 -7.60
CA PRO A 46 3.85 -9.75 -6.58
C PRO A 46 5.28 -10.23 -6.26
N ILE A 47 5.59 -10.32 -4.97
CA ILE A 47 6.91 -10.75 -4.49
C ILE A 47 6.80 -11.46 -3.15
N GLU A 48 7.47 -12.61 -3.04
CA GLU A 48 7.53 -13.39 -1.81
C GLU A 48 8.56 -12.81 -0.83
N TRP A 49 8.32 -12.98 0.48
CA TRP A 49 9.19 -12.50 1.56
C TRP A 49 10.70 -12.78 1.36
N PRO A 50 11.13 -14.00 0.97
CA PRO A 50 12.56 -14.29 0.75
C PRO A 50 13.21 -13.47 -0.36
N ARG A 51 12.41 -12.87 -1.26
CA ARG A 51 12.89 -12.06 -2.38
C ARG A 51 12.75 -10.55 -2.13
N MET A 52 12.07 -10.14 -1.06
CA MET A 52 11.96 -8.73 -0.70
C MET A 52 13.33 -8.14 -0.36
N SER A 53 13.58 -6.89 -0.79
CA SER A 53 14.80 -6.16 -0.48
C SER A 53 14.85 -5.78 1.01
N GLY A 54 16.04 -5.48 1.53
CA GLY A 54 16.23 -5.05 2.92
C GLY A 54 15.29 -3.90 3.34
N PRO A 55 15.19 -2.80 2.57
CA PRO A 55 14.25 -1.72 2.87
C PRO A 55 12.78 -2.15 2.93
N LEU A 56 12.34 -3.00 2.01
CA LEU A 56 10.96 -3.51 2.01
C LEU A 56 10.71 -4.41 3.24
N ARG A 57 11.67 -5.28 3.58
CA ARG A 57 11.57 -6.11 4.78
C ARG A 57 11.50 -5.27 6.06
N GLY A 58 12.35 -4.24 6.17
CA GLY A 58 12.33 -3.31 7.29
C GLY A 58 10.99 -2.57 7.40
N ALA A 59 10.39 -2.17 6.27
CA ALA A 59 9.08 -1.53 6.25
C ALA A 59 7.96 -2.49 6.70
N VAL A 60 8.01 -3.76 6.29
CA VAL A 60 7.07 -4.80 6.74
C VAL A 60 7.21 -5.04 8.24
N ILE A 61 8.44 -5.18 8.75
CA ILE A 61 8.71 -5.34 10.18
C ILE A 61 8.13 -4.15 10.94
N GLY A 62 8.48 -2.93 10.55
CA GLY A 62 7.96 -1.73 11.21
C GLY A 62 6.44 -1.63 11.17
N ALA A 63 5.81 -2.03 10.07
CA ALA A 63 4.36 -2.03 9.98
C ALA A 63 3.70 -3.08 10.91
N LEU A 64 4.29 -4.25 11.09
CA LEU A 64 3.82 -5.25 12.05
C LEU A 64 3.97 -4.79 13.51
N LEU A 65 5.05 -4.06 13.81
CA LEU A 65 5.24 -3.43 15.12
C LEU A 65 4.21 -2.30 15.34
N PHE A 66 3.98 -1.46 14.32
CA PHE A 66 2.99 -0.39 14.35
C PHE A 66 1.57 -0.91 14.59
N GLU A 67 1.18 -2.00 13.92
CA GLU A 67 -0.12 -2.66 14.13
C GLU A 67 -0.21 -3.41 15.48
N GLY A 68 0.88 -3.49 16.25
CA GLY A 68 0.94 -4.24 17.50
C GLY A 68 0.85 -5.76 17.33
N LEU A 69 1.06 -6.27 16.12
CA LEU A 69 1.01 -7.70 15.79
C LEU A 69 2.30 -8.43 16.21
N ALA A 70 3.40 -7.69 16.34
CA ALA A 70 4.67 -8.17 16.84
C ALA A 70 5.22 -7.20 17.89
N ARG A 71 5.95 -7.73 18.88
CA ARG A 71 6.57 -6.93 19.95
C ARG A 71 7.98 -6.43 19.58
N ASP A 72 8.65 -7.13 18.68
CA ASP A 72 10.04 -6.90 18.28
C ASP A 72 10.28 -7.46 16.87
N GLU A 73 11.44 -7.14 16.28
CA GLU A 73 11.83 -7.58 14.94
C GLU A 73 11.83 -9.11 14.79
N GLY A 74 12.35 -9.83 15.79
CA GLY A 74 12.40 -11.30 15.74
C GLY A 74 11.01 -11.92 15.70
N ALA A 75 10.08 -11.39 16.50
CA ALA A 75 8.68 -11.82 16.50
C ALA A 75 8.00 -11.50 15.16
N ALA A 76 8.28 -10.33 14.57
CA ALA A 76 7.73 -9.93 13.28
C ALA A 76 8.21 -10.84 12.14
N VAL A 77 9.51 -11.11 12.06
CA VAL A 77 10.09 -12.02 11.07
C VAL A 77 9.53 -13.43 11.24
N ALA A 78 9.49 -13.94 12.46
CA ALA A 78 8.96 -15.28 12.72
C ALA A 78 7.47 -15.39 12.35
N MET A 79 6.67 -14.34 12.57
CA MET A 79 5.26 -14.30 12.16
C MET A 79 5.11 -14.39 10.64
N VAL A 80 5.92 -13.65 9.90
CA VAL A 80 5.96 -13.71 8.43
C VAL A 80 6.38 -15.10 7.94
N GLU A 81 7.43 -15.67 8.53
CA GLU A 81 7.95 -17.00 8.15
C GLU A 81 6.98 -18.14 8.48
N ARG A 82 6.10 -17.97 9.46
CA ARG A 82 5.01 -18.91 9.76
C ARG A 82 3.79 -18.75 8.83
N GLY A 83 3.80 -17.77 7.93
CA GLY A 83 2.72 -17.54 6.96
C GLY A 83 1.48 -16.87 7.56
N GLU A 84 1.59 -16.27 8.76
CA GLU A 84 0.47 -15.60 9.42
C GLU A 84 0.12 -14.25 8.77
N VAL A 85 1.06 -13.70 7.99
CA VAL A 85 0.94 -12.44 7.25
C VAL A 85 0.86 -12.74 5.76
N GLN A 86 -0.08 -12.08 5.07
CA GLN A 86 -0.25 -12.15 3.63
C GLN A 86 0.30 -10.88 2.98
N PHE A 87 0.83 -11.00 1.77
CA PHE A 87 1.34 -9.87 0.99
C PHE A 87 0.59 -9.74 -0.33
N ALA A 88 0.29 -8.50 -0.73
CA ALA A 88 -0.22 -8.23 -2.07
C ALA A 88 0.27 -6.88 -2.61
N PRO A 89 0.43 -6.73 -3.93
CA PRO A 89 0.67 -5.43 -4.55
C PRO A 89 -0.46 -4.45 -4.27
N CYS A 90 -0.12 -3.19 -3.96
CA CYS A 90 -1.11 -2.12 -3.86
C CYS A 90 -1.99 -2.03 -5.13
N HIS A 91 -1.41 -2.26 -6.31
CA HIS A 91 -2.10 -2.17 -7.60
C HIS A 91 -3.25 -3.18 -7.75
N HIS A 92 -3.22 -4.31 -7.05
CA HIS A 92 -4.33 -5.29 -7.06
C HIS A 92 -5.54 -4.80 -6.23
N HIS A 93 -5.33 -3.80 -5.38
CA HIS A 93 -6.30 -3.27 -4.43
C HIS A 93 -6.67 -1.81 -4.71
N ARG A 94 -6.44 -1.33 -5.95
CA ARG A 94 -6.65 0.07 -6.36
C ARG A 94 -5.85 1.08 -5.54
N ALA A 95 -4.75 0.65 -4.95
CA ALA A 95 -3.87 1.48 -4.15
C ALA A 95 -2.51 1.66 -4.84
N VAL A 96 -1.79 2.69 -4.45
CA VAL A 96 -0.38 2.90 -4.78
C VAL A 96 0.39 3.26 -3.51
N GLY A 97 1.64 2.83 -3.41
CA GLY A 97 2.51 3.12 -2.29
C GLY A 97 3.87 3.60 -2.79
N PRO A 98 4.40 4.74 -2.30
CA PRO A 98 5.72 5.21 -2.69
C PRO A 98 6.82 4.37 -2.03
N MET A 99 7.93 4.14 -2.75
CA MET A 99 9.12 3.44 -2.24
C MET A 99 8.83 1.99 -1.80
N ALA A 100 9.00 1.62 -0.52
CA ALA A 100 8.55 0.30 -0.04
C ALA A 100 7.02 0.13 -0.19
N GLY A 101 6.28 1.24 -0.10
CA GLY A 101 4.84 1.28 -0.33
C GLY A 101 4.03 0.42 0.63
N VAL A 102 4.58 0.12 1.81
CA VAL A 102 3.90 -0.70 2.81
C VAL A 102 2.65 0.01 3.32
N THR A 103 1.52 -0.69 3.31
CA THR A 103 0.25 -0.19 3.85
C THR A 103 -0.45 -1.31 4.61
N THR A 104 -0.81 -1.06 5.86
CA THR A 104 -1.54 -1.97 6.75
C THR A 104 -2.91 -1.41 7.11
N ALA A 105 -3.77 -2.21 7.73
CA ALA A 105 -5.20 -1.91 7.84
C ALA A 105 -5.52 -0.66 8.67
N SER A 106 -4.72 -0.31 9.69
CA SER A 106 -4.96 0.88 10.51
C SER A 106 -4.30 2.15 9.96
N MET A 107 -3.40 2.03 8.98
CA MET A 107 -2.72 3.19 8.40
C MET A 107 -3.70 4.12 7.66
N PRO A 108 -3.54 5.45 7.79
CA PRO A 108 -4.33 6.41 7.05
C PRO A 108 -3.95 6.40 5.56
N VAL A 109 -4.95 6.55 4.71
CA VAL A 109 -4.81 6.67 3.25
C VAL A 109 -5.64 7.81 2.71
N TYR A 110 -5.15 8.46 1.66
CA TYR A 110 -5.94 9.35 0.84
C TYR A 110 -7.01 8.55 0.08
N VAL A 111 -8.23 9.09 0.03
CA VAL A 111 -9.33 8.57 -0.81
C VAL A 111 -9.50 9.50 -1.99
N ILE A 112 -9.08 9.05 -3.17
CA ILE A 112 -9.20 9.79 -4.41
C ILE A 112 -10.37 9.20 -5.22
N GLU A 113 -11.28 10.04 -5.67
CA GLU A 113 -12.39 9.65 -6.54
C GLU A 113 -12.22 10.33 -7.90
N ASN A 114 -12.26 9.55 -8.98
CA ASN A 114 -12.36 10.11 -10.34
C ASN A 114 -13.83 10.44 -10.62
N ARG A 115 -14.20 11.72 -10.57
CA ARG A 115 -15.60 12.18 -10.78
C ARG A 115 -16.20 11.77 -12.13
N ALA A 116 -15.37 11.60 -13.16
CA ALA A 116 -15.83 11.19 -14.49
C ALA A 116 -16.30 9.73 -14.54
N SER A 117 -15.77 8.85 -13.68
CA SER A 117 -16.08 7.40 -13.70
C SER A 117 -16.63 6.84 -12.40
N GLY A 118 -16.56 7.58 -11.30
CA GLY A 118 -16.86 7.09 -9.94
C GLY A 118 -15.82 6.12 -9.37
N LEU A 119 -14.73 5.83 -10.10
CA LEU A 119 -13.67 4.95 -9.61
C LEU A 119 -12.91 5.61 -8.46
N ARG A 120 -12.55 4.80 -7.46
CA ARG A 120 -11.73 5.22 -6.33
C ARG A 120 -10.35 4.57 -6.36
N ALA A 121 -9.35 5.34 -5.95
CA ALA A 121 -7.98 4.90 -5.75
C ALA A 121 -7.43 5.46 -4.43
N TYR A 122 -6.39 4.80 -3.92
CA TYR A 122 -5.86 5.06 -2.58
C TYR A 122 -4.35 5.23 -2.61
N SER A 123 -3.82 6.06 -1.70
CA SER A 123 -2.38 6.19 -1.48
C SER A 123 -2.11 6.38 0.00
N SER A 124 -1.01 5.81 0.49
CA SER A 124 -0.52 6.14 1.82
C SER A 124 -0.20 7.64 1.93
N LEU A 125 -0.19 8.15 3.16
CA LEU A 125 0.25 9.50 3.47
C LEU A 125 1.79 9.57 3.46
N ASN A 126 2.32 10.79 3.30
CA ASN A 126 3.75 11.05 3.41
C ASN A 126 4.12 11.24 4.89
N GLU A 127 5.01 10.38 5.41
CA GLU A 127 5.50 10.35 6.79
C GLU A 127 6.52 11.47 7.13
N GLY A 128 6.86 12.30 6.14
CA GLY A 128 7.88 13.34 6.22
C GLY A 128 9.20 12.97 5.55
N TYR A 129 10.25 13.70 5.92
CA TYR A 129 11.61 13.54 5.42
C TYR A 129 12.51 12.84 6.45
N GLY A 130 13.64 12.28 5.99
CA GLY A 130 14.61 11.62 6.85
C GLY A 130 14.31 10.15 7.09
N LYS A 131 14.40 9.71 8.35
CA LYS A 131 14.09 8.32 8.75
C LYS A 131 12.58 8.12 8.73
N VAL A 132 12.11 7.27 7.81
CA VAL A 132 10.69 6.99 7.58
C VAL A 132 10.49 5.52 7.18
N LEU A 133 9.31 4.99 7.43
CA LEU A 133 8.96 3.59 7.20
C LEU A 133 9.03 3.22 5.73
N ARG A 134 8.63 4.12 4.81
CA ARG A 134 8.73 3.87 3.36
C ARG A 134 10.16 3.62 2.85
N TYR A 135 11.20 3.93 3.63
CA TYR A 135 12.60 3.58 3.35
C TYR A 135 13.12 2.40 4.19
N GLY A 136 12.27 1.78 4.99
CA GLY A 136 12.58 0.62 5.81
C GLY A 136 13.07 0.93 7.22
N ALA A 137 12.95 2.18 7.69
CA ALA A 137 13.26 2.53 9.08
C ALA A 137 12.08 2.22 10.01
N TYR A 138 12.34 1.70 11.21
CA TYR A 138 11.30 1.30 12.17
C TYR A 138 11.72 1.50 13.64
N SER A 139 12.56 2.51 13.91
CA SER A 139 12.85 2.93 15.29
C SER A 139 11.59 3.45 15.97
N GLU A 140 11.59 3.51 17.31
CA GLU A 140 10.47 4.01 18.11
C GLU A 140 9.95 5.39 17.63
N GLU A 141 10.85 6.32 17.30
CA GLU A 141 10.49 7.64 16.73
C GLU A 141 9.69 7.55 15.41
N VAL A 142 9.98 6.54 14.58
CA VAL A 142 9.26 6.32 13.31
C VAL A 142 7.89 5.72 13.59
N LEU A 143 7.78 4.80 14.55
CA LEU A 143 6.53 4.11 14.87
C LEU A 143 5.54 5.00 15.63
N ALA A 144 6.02 5.97 16.41
CA ALA A 144 5.20 6.86 17.23
C ALA A 144 4.64 8.09 16.46
N ARG A 145 5.01 8.26 15.18
CA ARG A 145 4.62 9.40 14.34
C ARG A 145 3.31 9.13 13.61
#